data_AF-A0A927NDE8-F1
#
_entry.id   AF-A0A927NDE8-F1
#
_cell.length_a   1.000
_cell.length_b   1.000
_cell.length_c   1.000
_cell.angle_alpha   90.00
_cell.angle_beta   90.00
_cell.angle_gamma   90.00
#
_symmetry.space_group_name_H-M   'P 1'
#
loop_
_entity.id
_entity.type
_entity.pdbx_description
1 polymer ?
#
loop_
_entity_poly.entity_id
_entity_poly.type
_entity_poly.pdbx_seq_one_letter_code
_entity_poly.pdbx_strand_id
1 'polypeptide(L)'
;MSNLSNRLKECMEERNIDQYHLSQETKIERSNISEFLSEKHTPSFENFVALLYFFNCSADYLLGRTDIHTEEPLHALPPFHERLRHILKIYNISQSKLIKELPISSSALYKWVSGKSLPSIDSLLRLADYLDCTVDYLIGRVK
;
A
#
# COMPACT_ATOMS: atom_id res chain seq x y z
N MET A 1 -13.00 4.20 0.70
CA MET A 1 -12.81 2.72 0.70
C MET A 1 -11.98 2.39 -0.52
N SER A 2 -11.02 1.45 -0.41
CA SER A 2 -10.19 1.03 -1.54
C SER A 2 -10.96 0.10 -2.49
N ASN A 3 -10.71 0.19 -3.80
CA ASN A 3 -11.31 -0.69 -4.81
C ASN A 3 -10.40 -1.88 -5.17
N LEU A 4 -9.61 -2.35 -4.19
CA LEU A 4 -8.51 -3.29 -4.42
C LEU A 4 -8.98 -4.65 -4.93
N SER A 5 -10.09 -5.17 -4.42
CA SER A 5 -10.64 -6.46 -4.83
C SER A 5 -10.96 -6.48 -6.32
N ASN A 6 -11.60 -5.44 -6.85
CA ASN A 6 -11.99 -5.34 -8.25
C ASN A 6 -10.76 -5.15 -9.13
N ARG A 7 -9.85 -4.24 -8.77
CA ARG A 7 -8.59 -4.03 -9.52
C ARG A 7 -7.72 -5.30 -9.54
N LEU A 8 -7.68 -6.04 -8.43
CA LEU A 8 -6.95 -7.30 -8.39
C LEU A 8 -7.57 -8.36 -9.32
N LYS A 9 -8.91 -8.43 -9.41
CA LYS A 9 -9.60 -9.32 -10.37
C LYS A 9 -9.27 -8.95 -11.81
N GLU A 10 -9.40 -7.67 -12.16
CA GLU A 10 -9.08 -7.17 -13.49
C GLU A 10 -7.63 -7.50 -13.89
N CYS A 11 -6.67 -7.23 -13.02
CA CYS A 11 -5.26 -7.57 -13.25
C CYS A 11 -5.02 -9.08 -13.49
N MET A 12 -5.78 -9.95 -12.81
CA MET A 12 -5.69 -11.40 -13.01
C MET A 12 -6.30 -11.85 -14.33
N GLU A 13 -7.44 -11.27 -14.70
CA GLU A 13 -8.15 -11.55 -15.95
C GLU A 13 -7.34 -11.09 -17.17
N GLU A 14 -6.78 -9.88 -17.13
CA GLU A 14 -5.94 -9.32 -18.20
C GLU A 14 -4.71 -10.19 -18.50
N ARG A 15 -4.14 -10.81 -17.46
CA ARG A 15 -2.99 -11.72 -17.58
C ARG A 15 -3.38 -13.17 -17.79
N ASN A 16 -4.68 -13.50 -17.78
CA ASN A 16 -5.22 -14.85 -17.88
C ASN A 16 -4.60 -15.82 -16.85
N ILE A 17 -4.51 -15.38 -15.59
CA ILE A 17 -3.97 -16.18 -14.48
C ILE A 17 -5.02 -16.47 -13.43
N ASP A 18 -4.87 -17.58 -12.72
CA ASP A 18 -5.72 -17.93 -11.58
C ASP A 18 -5.06 -17.63 -10.23
N GLN A 19 -5.82 -17.81 -9.15
CA GLN A 19 -5.33 -17.57 -7.79
C GLN A 19 -4.16 -18.49 -7.40
N TYR A 20 -4.08 -19.68 -8.02
CA TYR A 20 -3.01 -20.62 -7.75
C TYR A 20 -1.70 -20.14 -8.36
N HIS A 21 -1.72 -19.72 -9.63
CA HIS A 21 -0.56 -19.13 -10.28
C HIS A 21 -0.08 -17.88 -9.54
N LEU A 22 -1.00 -16.96 -9.19
CA LEU A 22 -0.65 -15.77 -8.41
C LEU A 22 0.00 -16.13 -7.07
N SER A 23 -0.48 -17.19 -6.41
CA SER A 23 0.09 -17.68 -5.15
C SER A 23 1.54 -18.14 -5.31
N GLN A 24 1.87 -18.86 -6.39
CA GLN A 24 3.22 -19.35 -6.63
C GLN A 24 4.21 -18.21 -6.89
N GLU A 25 3.81 -17.23 -7.69
CA GLU A 25 4.69 -16.12 -8.08
C GLU A 25 4.91 -15.11 -6.95
N THR A 26 3.84 -14.78 -6.21
CA THR A 26 3.91 -13.79 -5.12
C THR A 26 4.30 -14.38 -3.78
N LYS A 27 4.27 -15.72 -3.65
CA LYS A 27 4.39 -16.46 -2.38
C LYS A 27 3.32 -16.12 -1.34
N ILE A 28 2.22 -15.50 -1.78
CA ILE A 28 1.05 -15.25 -0.94
C ILE A 28 0.21 -16.52 -0.93
N GLU A 29 -0.25 -16.96 0.23
CA GLU A 29 -1.13 -18.13 0.31
C GLU A 29 -2.43 -17.92 -0.49
N ARG A 30 -2.89 -18.97 -1.17
CA ARG A 30 -4.13 -18.92 -1.97
C ARG A 30 -5.35 -18.52 -1.14
N SER A 31 -5.40 -18.93 0.13
CA SER A 31 -6.41 -18.51 1.11
C SER A 31 -6.44 -16.99 1.24
N ASN A 32 -5.30 -16.35 1.48
CA ASN A 32 -5.18 -14.90 1.57
C ASN A 32 -5.63 -14.21 0.29
N ILE A 33 -5.20 -14.70 -0.89
CA ILE A 33 -5.65 -14.16 -2.19
C ILE A 33 -7.18 -14.22 -2.31
N SER A 34 -7.79 -15.35 -1.95
CA SER A 34 -9.25 -15.50 -1.95
C SER A 34 -9.94 -14.51 -1.00
N GLU A 35 -9.35 -14.23 0.16
CA GLU A 35 -9.88 -13.28 1.13
C GLU A 35 -9.75 -11.83 0.65
N PHE A 36 -8.70 -11.50 -0.11
CA PHE A 36 -8.54 -10.18 -0.74
C PHE A 36 -9.60 -9.96 -1.84
N LEU A 37 -9.82 -10.96 -2.69
CA LEU A 37 -10.78 -10.90 -3.80
C LEU A 37 -12.25 -10.85 -3.34
N SER A 38 -12.53 -11.42 -2.16
CA SER A 38 -13.86 -11.41 -1.52
C SER A 38 -14.06 -10.25 -0.54
N GLU A 39 -13.09 -9.33 -0.44
CA GLU A 39 -13.12 -8.16 0.46
C GLU A 39 -13.21 -8.50 1.95
N LYS A 40 -13.01 -9.78 2.32
CA LYS A 40 -13.03 -10.21 3.71
C LYS A 40 -11.85 -9.63 4.49
N HIS A 41 -10.69 -9.50 3.84
CA HIS A 41 -9.49 -8.92 4.42
C HIS A 41 -8.72 -8.07 3.40
N THR A 42 -8.09 -6.99 3.88
CA THR A 42 -7.10 -6.25 3.09
C THR A 42 -5.73 -6.92 3.20
N PRO A 43 -4.88 -6.86 2.15
CA PRO A 43 -3.53 -7.40 2.24
C PRO A 43 -2.70 -6.70 3.33
N SER A 44 -1.74 -7.44 3.89
CA SER A 44 -0.67 -6.83 4.68
C SER A 44 0.18 -5.91 3.79
N PHE A 45 1.02 -5.09 4.40
CA PHE A 45 1.93 -4.22 3.64
C PHE A 45 2.83 -5.03 2.70
N GLU A 46 3.36 -6.14 3.17
CA GLU A 46 4.24 -7.03 2.41
C GLU A 46 3.51 -7.69 1.24
N ASN A 47 2.32 -8.25 1.49
CA ASN A 47 1.50 -8.84 0.44
C ASN A 47 1.09 -7.79 -0.59
N PHE A 48 0.74 -6.58 -0.14
CA PHE A 48 0.42 -5.48 -1.03
C PHE A 48 1.60 -5.13 -1.94
N VAL A 49 2.80 -4.95 -1.38
CA VAL A 49 4.02 -4.68 -2.16
C VAL A 49 4.33 -5.83 -3.14
N ALA A 50 4.16 -7.08 -2.73
CA ALA A 50 4.34 -8.23 -3.61
C ALA A 50 3.38 -8.21 -4.81
N LEU A 51 2.11 -7.83 -4.60
CA LEU A 51 1.14 -7.66 -5.67
C LEU A 51 1.55 -6.53 -6.63
N LEU A 52 2.01 -5.38 -6.10
CA LEU A 52 2.46 -4.25 -6.92
C LEU A 52 3.62 -4.62 -7.84
N TYR A 53 4.57 -5.39 -7.32
CA TYR A 53 5.71 -5.87 -8.11
C TYR A 53 5.32 -6.93 -9.13
N PHE A 54 4.46 -7.87 -8.74
CA PHE A 54 4.00 -8.90 -9.67
C PHE A 54 3.21 -8.29 -10.83
N PHE A 55 2.25 -7.39 -10.53
CA PHE A 55 1.44 -6.74 -11.56
C PHE A 55 2.11 -5.56 -12.24
N ASN A 56 3.32 -5.17 -11.81
CA ASN A 56 4.07 -4.03 -12.35
C ASN A 56 3.21 -2.76 -12.46
N CYS A 57 2.46 -2.45 -11.40
CA CYS A 57 1.52 -1.33 -11.38
C CYS A 57 1.77 -0.39 -10.19
N SER A 58 1.17 0.80 -10.24
CA SER A 58 1.18 1.76 -9.14
C SER A 58 0.30 1.30 -7.99
N ALA A 59 0.67 1.70 -6.77
CA ALA A 59 -0.15 1.51 -5.58
C ALA A 59 -1.51 2.20 -5.73
N ASP A 60 -1.53 3.38 -6.32
CA ASP A 60 -2.77 4.14 -6.54
C ASP A 60 -3.70 3.41 -7.53
N TYR A 61 -3.17 2.79 -8.59
CA TYR A 61 -3.97 2.00 -9.51
C TYR A 61 -4.58 0.78 -8.81
N LEU A 62 -3.76 -0.03 -8.14
CA LEU A 62 -4.25 -1.25 -7.47
C LEU A 62 -5.24 -0.93 -6.35
N LEU A 63 -5.11 0.22 -5.68
CA LEU A 63 -6.04 0.67 -4.64
C LEU A 63 -7.31 1.34 -5.20
N GLY A 64 -7.38 1.56 -6.52
CA GLY A 64 -8.50 2.20 -7.21
C GLY A 64 -8.58 3.72 -6.99
N ARG A 65 -7.45 4.37 -6.73
CA ARG A 65 -7.34 5.85 -6.66
C ARG A 65 -7.19 6.49 -8.05
N THR A 66 -6.77 5.71 -9.04
CA THR A 66 -6.65 6.13 -10.43
C THR A 66 -7.01 4.97 -11.35
N ASP A 67 -7.52 5.30 -12.54
CA ASP A 67 -7.79 4.34 -13.61
C ASP A 67 -6.60 4.21 -14.58
N ILE A 68 -5.56 5.02 -14.37
CA ILE A 68 -4.36 5.02 -15.21
C ILE A 68 -3.44 3.90 -14.74
N HIS A 69 -3.34 2.84 -15.54
CA HIS A 69 -2.34 1.80 -15.34
C HIS A 69 -0.97 2.32 -15.80
N THR A 70 -0.14 2.78 -14.87
CA THR A 70 1.27 3.10 -15.14
C THR A 70 2.15 1.92 -14.79
N GLU A 71 3.02 1.52 -15.74
CA GLU A 71 4.15 0.67 -15.43
C GLU A 71 5.16 1.49 -14.64
N GLU A 72 5.24 1.25 -13.33
CA GLU A 72 6.15 1.99 -12.47
C GLU A 72 7.49 1.25 -12.36
N PRO A 73 8.62 1.94 -12.55
CA PRO A 73 9.93 1.33 -12.38
C PRO A 73 10.05 0.70 -10.99
N LEU A 74 10.57 -0.53 -10.96
CA LEU A 74 10.85 -1.27 -9.74
C LEU A 74 11.97 -0.59 -8.96
N HIS A 75 11.60 0.39 -8.14
CA HIS A 75 12.52 1.04 -7.21
C HIS A 75 12.55 0.26 -5.89
N ALA A 76 13.75 0.10 -5.33
CA ALA A 76 13.92 -0.51 -4.02
C ALA A 76 13.14 0.29 -2.97
N LEU A 77 12.26 -0.41 -2.25
CA LEU A 77 11.45 0.21 -1.21
C LEU A 77 12.34 0.57 -0.02
N PRO A 78 12.46 1.87 0.36
CA PRO A 78 13.14 2.22 1.60
C PRO A 78 12.35 1.68 2.79
N PRO A 79 12.99 1.51 3.97
CA PRO A 79 12.26 1.19 5.18
C PRO A 79 11.17 2.24 5.44
N PHE A 80 9.91 1.81 5.58
CA PHE A 80 8.76 2.73 5.68
C PHE A 80 8.93 3.79 6.79
N HIS A 81 9.53 3.40 7.91
CA HIS A 81 9.78 4.28 9.04
C HIS A 81 10.76 5.43 8.70
N GLU A 82 11.76 5.18 7.85
CA GLU A 82 12.67 6.22 7.35
C GLU A 82 11.95 7.14 6.38
N ARG A 83 11.17 6.56 5.45
CA ARG A 83 10.39 7.31 4.47
C ARG A 83 9.37 8.23 5.15
N LEU A 84 8.64 7.72 6.14
CA LEU A 84 7.67 8.49 6.90
C LEU A 84 8.34 9.64 7.66
N ARG A 85 9.48 9.40 8.34
CA ARG A 85 10.24 10.47 9.02
C ARG A 85 10.70 11.55 8.04
N HIS A 86 11.18 11.14 6.87
CA HIS A 86 11.64 12.06 5.83
C HIS A 86 10.50 12.96 5.33
N ILE A 87 9.34 12.37 5.01
CA ILE A 87 8.14 13.09 4.57
C ILE A 87 7.69 14.06 5.67
N LEU A 88 7.51 13.61 6.91
CA LEU A 88 7.07 14.48 8.01
C LEU A 88 8.01 15.68 8.22
N LYS A 89 9.32 15.50 8.00
CA LYS A 89 10.30 16.59 8.07
C LYS A 89 10.14 17.58 6.91
N ILE A 90 9.97 17.11 5.68
CA ILE A 90 9.79 17.96 4.48
C ILE A 90 8.53 18.81 4.61
N TYR A 91 7.42 18.20 5.01
CA TYR A 91 6.14 18.89 5.16
C TYR A 91 6.02 19.67 6.47
N ASN A 92 7.05 19.66 7.32
CA ASN A 92 7.06 20.29 8.65
C ASN A 92 5.85 19.88 9.53
N ILE A 93 5.51 18.58 9.51
CA ILE A 93 4.39 18.00 10.24
C ILE A 93 4.94 17.25 11.46
N SER A 94 4.46 17.63 12.65
CA SER A 94 4.78 16.89 13.87
C SER A 94 3.90 15.65 14.02
N GLN A 95 4.41 14.63 14.71
CA GLN A 95 3.62 13.43 15.04
C GLN A 95 2.36 13.79 15.85
N SER A 96 2.45 14.79 16.74
CA SER A 96 1.32 15.25 17.54
C SER A 96 0.25 15.95 16.70
N LYS A 97 0.64 16.68 15.65
CA LYS A 97 -0.30 17.24 14.67
C LYS A 97 -1.01 16.11 13.92
N LEU A 98 -0.25 15.12 13.46
CA LEU A 98 -0.79 13.98 12.74
C LEU A 98 -1.83 13.20 13.58
N ILE A 99 -1.54 12.94 14.85
CA ILE A 99 -2.48 12.26 15.77
C ILE A 99 -3.77 13.07 15.98
N LYS A 100 -3.71 14.41 15.94
CA LYS A 100 -4.88 15.27 16.13
C LYS A 100 -5.75 15.36 14.89
N GLU A 101 -5.13 15.31 13.70
CA GLU A 101 -5.80 15.56 12.43
C GLU A 101 -6.19 14.26 11.71
N LEU A 102 -5.56 13.14 12.04
CA LEU A 102 -5.86 11.83 11.48
C LEU A 102 -6.42 10.87 12.55
N PRO A 103 -7.42 10.04 12.22
CA PRO A 103 -7.97 9.04 13.14
C PRO A 103 -7.04 7.82 13.25
N ILE A 104 -5.81 8.06 13.70
CA ILE A 104 -4.74 7.06 13.86
C ILE A 104 -4.30 7.09 15.32
N SER A 105 -4.20 5.91 15.93
CA SER A 105 -3.74 5.85 17.34
C SER A 105 -2.29 6.29 17.48
N SER A 106 -1.99 7.01 18.56
CA SER A 106 -0.62 7.42 18.90
C SER A 106 0.35 6.23 18.99
N SER A 107 -0.15 5.09 19.49
CA SER A 107 0.62 3.85 19.59
C SER A 107 1.00 3.29 18.21
N ALA A 108 0.07 3.29 17.26
CA ALA A 108 0.33 2.84 15.89
C ALA A 108 1.37 3.75 15.22
N LEU A 109 1.18 5.08 15.28
CA LEU A 109 2.12 6.03 14.69
C LEU A 109 3.53 5.88 15.28
N TYR A 110 3.64 5.74 16.60
CA TYR A 110 4.94 5.54 17.26
C TYR A 110 5.62 4.26 16.77
N LYS A 111 4.88 3.15 16.64
CA LYS A 111 5.44 1.89 16.13
C LYS A 111 5.90 2.03 14.68
N TRP A 112 5.15 2.75 13.85
CA TRP A 112 5.55 3.00 12.45
C TRP A 112 6.82 3.84 12.38
N VAL A 113 6.91 4.96 13.10
CA VAL A 113 8.06 5.86 13.09
C VAL A 113 9.32 5.21 13.69
N SER A 114 9.15 4.26 14.60
CA SER A 114 10.25 3.48 15.20
C SER A 114 10.59 2.19 14.44
N GLY A 115 9.88 1.87 13.35
CA GLY A 115 10.12 0.66 12.55
C GLY A 115 9.68 -0.64 13.22
N LYS A 116 8.85 -0.57 14.28
CA LYS A 116 8.34 -1.74 15.01
C LYS A 116 7.14 -2.40 14.35
N SER A 117 6.44 -1.69 13.47
CA SER A 117 5.35 -2.25 12.66
C SER A 117 5.15 -1.43 11.40
N LEU A 118 4.38 -1.98 10.45
CA LEU A 118 3.99 -1.32 9.22
C LEU A 118 2.52 -0.84 9.29
N PRO A 119 2.13 0.15 8.49
CA PRO A 119 0.75 0.62 8.41
C PRO A 119 -0.14 -0.38 7.66
N SER A 120 -1.43 -0.36 7.99
CA SER A 120 -2.45 -1.02 7.15
C SER A 120 -2.68 -0.23 5.86
N ILE A 121 -3.33 -0.86 4.88
CA ILE A 121 -3.76 -0.19 3.64
C ILE A 121 -4.65 1.02 3.92
N ASP A 122 -5.61 0.90 4.85
CA ASP A 122 -6.46 2.03 5.26
C ASP A 122 -5.63 3.17 5.85
N SER A 123 -4.60 2.85 6.64
CA SER A 123 -3.71 3.86 7.20
C SER A 123 -2.86 4.54 6.13
N LEU A 124 -2.39 3.79 5.12
CA LEU A 124 -1.66 4.35 3.97
C LEU A 124 -2.54 5.32 3.18
N LEU A 125 -3.78 4.94 2.90
CA LEU A 125 -4.73 5.81 2.19
C LEU A 125 -4.96 7.12 2.93
N ARG A 126 -5.22 7.03 4.24
CA ARG A 126 -5.42 8.22 5.08
C ARG A 126 -4.19 9.13 5.12
N LEU A 127 -3.00 8.54 5.23
CA LEU A 127 -1.75 9.31 5.19
C LEU A 127 -1.55 9.98 3.83
N ALA A 128 -1.78 9.26 2.73
CA ALA A 128 -1.68 9.77 1.38
C ALA A 128 -2.65 10.93 1.13
N ASP A 129 -3.92 10.78 1.56
CA ASP A 129 -4.95 11.82 1.47
C ASP A 129 -4.59 13.06 2.29
N TYR A 130 -4.11 12.86 3.52
CA TYR A 130 -3.72 13.96 4.40
C TYR A 130 -2.50 14.74 3.89
N LEU A 131 -1.55 14.05 3.29
CA LEU A 131 -0.32 14.63 2.74
C LEU A 131 -0.50 15.13 1.30
N ASP A 132 -1.69 14.95 0.71
CA ASP A 132 -2.00 15.25 -0.68
C ASP A 132 -0.97 14.66 -1.67
N CYS A 133 -0.71 13.35 -1.54
CA CYS A 133 0.26 12.65 -2.36
C CYS A 133 -0.21 11.23 -2.74
N THR A 134 0.50 10.59 -3.66
CA THR A 134 0.23 9.19 -4.06
C THR A 134 0.75 8.21 -3.01
N VAL A 135 0.17 7.01 -2.97
CA VAL A 135 0.67 5.95 -2.09
C VAL A 135 2.06 5.51 -2.51
N ASP A 136 2.38 5.48 -3.81
CA ASP A 136 3.73 5.21 -4.30
C ASP A 136 4.76 6.22 -3.77
N TYR A 137 4.41 7.51 -3.74
CA TYR A 137 5.28 8.53 -3.14
C TYR A 137 5.43 8.28 -1.63
N LEU A 138 4.33 7.98 -0.93
CA LEU A 138 4.35 7.72 0.51
C LEU A 138 5.24 6.53 0.88
N ILE A 139 5.23 5.44 0.11
CA ILE A 139 6.06 4.25 0.38
C ILE A 139 7.45 4.32 -0.27
N GLY A 140 7.71 5.35 -1.08
CA GLY A 140 9.02 5.61 -1.68
C GLY A 140 9.31 4.84 -2.96
N ARG A 141 8.27 4.45 -3.71
CA ARG A 141 8.40 3.89 -5.06
C ARG A 141 8.65 4.96 -6.11
N VAL A 142 8.22 6.20 -5.88
CA VAL A 142 8.52 7.36 -6.75
C VAL A 142 9.19 8.47 -5.94
N LYS A 143 10.01 9.29 -6.62
CA LYS A 143 10.78 10.38 -6.00
C LYS A 143 10.02 11.68 -6.00
#